data_AF-A0A966FL09-F1
#
_entry.id   AF-A0A966FL09-F1
#
_cell.length_a   1.000
_cell.length_b   1.000
_cell.length_c   1.000
_cell.angle_alpha   90.00
_cell.angle_beta   90.00
_cell.angle_gamma   90.00
#
_symmetry.space_group_name_H-M   'P 1'
#
loop_
_entity.id
_entity.type
_entity.pdbx_description
1 polymer ?
#
loop_
_entity_poly.entity_id
_entity_poly.type
_entity_poly.pdbx_seq_one_letter_code
_entity_poly.pdbx_strand_id
1 'polypeptide(L)'
;MLTFEEKIIYLENSLNKTEGNYYDNFKEEIVVFFDEFNVKNERLIFLNNFVSFTEIDNWVEKISSRIVLKFDEESEQINDFIYDFIENG
;
A
#
# COMPACT_ATOMS: atom_id res chain seq x y z
N MET A 1 -3.52 21.50 -1.80
CA MET A 1 -4.01 20.38 -0.95
C MET A 1 -4.32 19.27 -1.93
N LEU A 2 -3.72 18.10 -1.75
CA LEU A 2 -3.95 16.97 -2.67
C LEU A 2 -5.38 16.47 -2.50
N THR A 3 -6.08 16.31 -3.61
CA THR A 3 -7.39 15.66 -3.64
C THR A 3 -7.25 14.17 -3.35
N PHE A 4 -8.32 13.53 -2.89
CA PHE A 4 -8.31 12.10 -2.63
C PHE A 4 -7.99 11.28 -3.89
N GLU A 5 -8.55 11.68 -5.03
CA GLU A 5 -8.31 11.06 -6.33
C GLU A 5 -6.82 11.17 -6.76
N GLU A 6 -6.20 12.34 -6.61
CA GLU A 6 -4.76 12.51 -6.89
C GLU A 6 -3.89 11.57 -6.05
N LYS A 7 -4.25 11.34 -4.78
CA LYS A 7 -3.52 10.42 -3.90
C LYS A 7 -3.70 8.97 -4.31
N ILE A 8 -4.90 8.57 -4.72
CA ILE A 8 -5.20 7.21 -5.19
C ILE A 8 -4.39 6.91 -6.46
N ILE A 9 -4.44 7.82 -7.44
CA ILE A 9 -3.68 7.69 -8.68
C ILE A 9 -2.18 7.63 -8.38
N TYR A 10 -1.71 8.45 -7.44
CA TYR A 10 -0.30 8.42 -7.06
C TYR A 10 0.11 7.09 -6.41
N LEU A 11 -0.69 6.58 -5.45
CA LEU A 11 -0.44 5.28 -4.82
C LEU A 11 -0.39 4.15 -5.85
N GLU A 12 -1.37 4.11 -6.75
CA GLU A 12 -1.42 3.11 -7.82
C GLU A 12 -0.14 3.14 -8.66
N ASN A 13 0.30 4.33 -9.07
CA ASN A 13 1.54 4.48 -9.83
C ASN A 13 2.78 4.07 -9.03
N SER A 14 2.85 4.40 -7.74
CA SER A 14 3.98 4.04 -6.88
C SER A 14 4.08 2.52 -6.67
N LEU A 15 2.94 1.83 -6.54
CA LEU A 15 2.90 0.37 -6.42
C LEU A 15 3.21 -0.34 -7.74
N ASN A 16 2.74 0.18 -8.87
CA ASN A 16 3.03 -0.38 -10.20
C ASN A 16 4.47 -0.09 -10.69
N LYS A 17 5.23 0.75 -9.98
CA LYS A 17 6.61 1.04 -10.32
C LYS A 17 7.52 -0.12 -9.90
N THR A 18 7.92 -0.92 -10.87
CA THR A 18 8.86 -2.04 -10.71
C THR A 18 10.31 -1.56 -10.78
N GLU A 19 11.15 -1.98 -9.84
CA GLU A 19 12.58 -1.69 -9.81
C GLU A 19 13.45 -2.93 -10.13
N GLY A 20 12.82 -4.07 -10.42
CA GLY A 20 13.46 -5.36 -10.69
C GLY A 20 14.03 -6.03 -9.45
N ASN A 21 13.49 -5.75 -8.26
CA ASN A 21 14.00 -6.24 -6.98
C ASN A 21 12.95 -7.04 -6.20
N TYR A 22 13.37 -7.66 -5.08
CA TYR A 22 12.50 -8.51 -4.25
C TYR A 22 11.28 -7.75 -3.69
N TYR A 23 11.36 -6.43 -3.51
CA TYR A 23 10.25 -5.63 -3.01
C TYR A 23 9.09 -5.53 -4.02
N ASP A 24 9.35 -5.70 -5.31
CA ASP A 24 8.32 -5.58 -6.33
C ASP A 24 7.27 -6.69 -6.21
N ASN A 25 7.67 -7.90 -5.79
CA ASN A 25 6.72 -9.00 -5.54
C ASN A 25 5.66 -8.62 -4.51
N PHE A 26 6.02 -7.87 -3.47
CA PHE A 26 5.07 -7.46 -2.43
C PHE A 26 4.20 -6.28 -2.87
N LYS A 27 4.70 -5.42 -3.76
CA LYS A 27 3.86 -4.36 -4.33
C LYS A 27 2.72 -4.97 -5.15
N GLU A 28 2.96 -6.05 -5.88
CA GLU A 28 1.92 -6.78 -6.61
C GLU A 28 0.84 -7.31 -5.65
N GLU A 29 1.23 -7.91 -4.52
CA GLU A 29 0.30 -8.38 -3.49
C GLU A 29 -0.53 -7.22 -2.90
N ILE A 30 0.07 -6.05 -2.69
CA ILE A 30 -0.65 -4.85 -2.23
C ILE A 30 -1.64 -4.35 -3.29
N VAL A 31 -1.27 -4.37 -4.58
CA VAL A 31 -2.18 -4.03 -5.68
C VAL A 31 -3.37 -4.98 -5.70
N VAL A 32 -3.13 -6.29 -5.57
CA VAL A 32 -4.17 -7.32 -5.50
C VAL A 32 -5.07 -7.11 -4.29
N PHE A 33 -4.53 -6.74 -3.13
CA PHE A 33 -5.31 -6.43 -1.93
C PHE A 33 -6.31 -5.28 -2.15
N PHE A 34 -5.87 -4.22 -2.83
CA PHE A 34 -6.74 -3.08 -3.09
C PHE A 34 -7.77 -3.36 -4.20
N ASP A 35 -7.44 -4.21 -5.16
CA ASP A 35 -8.27 -4.61 -6.32
C ASP A 35 -8.59 -3.42 -7.26
N GLU A 36 -9.31 -2.42 -6.75
CA GLU A 36 -9.69 -1.22 -7.50
C GLU A 36 -9.13 0.07 -6.89
N PHE A 37 -8.39 0.85 -7.67
CA PHE A 37 -7.88 2.18 -7.29
C PHE A 37 -8.87 3.29 -7.67
N ASN A 38 -9.95 3.41 -6.89
CA ASN A 38 -10.94 4.47 -7.11
C ASN A 38 -11.51 5.04 -5.80
N VAL A 39 -12.15 6.20 -5.88
CA VAL A 39 -12.66 6.95 -4.71
C VAL A 39 -13.76 6.24 -3.92
N LYS A 40 -14.35 5.15 -4.44
CA LYS A 40 -15.37 4.36 -3.74
C LYS A 40 -14.76 3.23 -2.92
N ASN A 41 -13.47 2.92 -3.10
CA ASN A 41 -12.81 1.87 -2.35
C ASN A 41 -12.53 2.34 -0.92
N GLU A 42 -13.26 1.74 0.04
CA GLU A 42 -13.14 2.08 1.46
C GLU A 42 -11.75 1.76 2.03
N ARG A 43 -11.06 0.76 1.46
CA ARG A 43 -9.68 0.42 1.87
C ARG A 43 -8.68 1.52 1.57
N LEU A 44 -9.00 2.48 0.69
CA LEU A 44 -8.14 3.61 0.34
C LEU A 44 -8.38 4.84 1.22
N ILE A 45 -9.40 4.83 2.11
CA ILE A 45 -9.79 5.99 2.92
C ILE A 45 -8.62 6.50 3.79
N PHE A 46 -7.70 5.62 4.21
CA PHE A 46 -6.52 5.99 4.99
C PHE A 46 -5.64 7.05 4.29
N LEU A 47 -5.67 7.14 2.95
CA LEU A 47 -4.95 8.17 2.19
C LEU A 47 -5.42 9.59 2.52
N ASN A 48 -6.61 9.76 3.12
CA ASN A 48 -7.05 11.07 3.60
C ASN A 48 -6.13 11.66 4.68
N ASN A 49 -5.41 10.81 5.41
CA ASN A 49 -4.46 11.24 6.45
C ASN A 49 -3.15 11.80 5.87
N PHE A 50 -2.84 11.53 4.60
CA PHE A 50 -1.63 12.04 3.95
C PHE A 50 -1.84 13.42 3.35
N VAL A 51 -0.91 14.32 3.57
CA VAL A 51 -0.93 15.69 3.05
C VAL A 51 -0.02 15.86 1.83
N SER A 52 0.87 14.89 1.57
CA SER A 52 1.88 14.94 0.50
C SER A 52 2.09 13.58 -0.18
N PHE A 53 2.64 13.61 -1.40
CA PHE A 53 3.07 12.39 -2.11
C PHE A 53 4.23 11.67 -1.41
N THR A 54 5.12 12.41 -0.76
CA THR A 54 6.22 11.83 0.03
C THR A 54 5.72 10.93 1.17
N GLU A 55 4.59 11.25 1.79
CA GLU A 55 3.99 10.36 2.81
C GLU A 55 3.46 9.06 2.20
N ILE A 56 2.96 9.11 0.96
CA ILE A 56 2.53 7.91 0.22
C ILE A 56 3.76 7.05 -0.10
N ASP A 57 4.85 7.65 -0.59
CA ASP A 57 6.09 6.92 -0.85
C ASP A 57 6.64 6.27 0.43
N ASN A 58 6.68 7.02 1.53
CA ASN A 58 7.11 6.52 2.84
C ASN A 58 6.19 5.37 3.32
N TRP A 59 4.88 5.46 3.05
CA TRP A 59 3.94 4.39 3.40
C TRP A 59 4.21 3.12 2.58
N VAL A 60 4.40 3.24 1.27
CA VAL A 60 4.73 2.12 0.37
C VAL A 60 6.04 1.46 0.78
N GLU A 61 7.08 2.24 1.10
CA GLU A 61 8.36 1.73 1.59
C GLU A 61 8.20 1.01 2.93
N LYS A 62 7.46 1.61 3.87
CA LYS A 62 7.24 1.06 5.20
C LYS A 62 6.46 -0.26 5.16
N ILE A 63 5.37 -0.35 4.39
CA ILE A 63 4.61 -1.59 4.27
C ILE A 63 5.44 -2.68 3.61
N SER A 64 6.14 -2.37 2.52
CA SER A 64 7.00 -3.32 1.80
C SER A 64 8.11 -3.86 2.71
N SER A 65 8.76 -2.97 3.47
CA SER A 65 9.78 -3.35 4.45
C SER A 65 9.20 -4.21 5.57
N ARG A 66 8.01 -3.87 6.09
CA ARG A 66 7.36 -4.67 7.14
C ARG A 66 6.97 -6.05 6.65
N ILE A 67 6.46 -6.18 5.43
CA ILE A 67 6.16 -7.49 4.85
C ILE A 67 7.44 -8.33 4.81
N VAL A 68 8.53 -7.81 4.22
CA VAL A 68 9.83 -8.52 4.15
C VAL A 68 10.35 -8.96 5.52
N LEU A 69 10.16 -8.15 6.56
CA LEU A 69 10.75 -8.38 7.87
C LEU A 69 9.87 -9.19 8.83
N LYS A 70 8.55 -9.16 8.65
CA LYS A 70 7.61 -9.63 9.66
C LYS A 70 6.52 -10.55 9.13
N PHE A 71 6.20 -10.49 7.84
CA PHE A 71 5.17 -11.37 7.28
C PHE A 71 5.68 -12.81 7.30
N ASP A 72 4.86 -13.69 7.86
CA ASP A 72 5.12 -15.12 7.93
C ASP A 72 3.92 -15.86 7.34
N GLU A 73 4.13 -16.40 6.14
CA GLU A 73 3.10 -17.09 5.36
C GLU A 73 2.57 -18.37 6.03
N GLU A 74 3.31 -18.95 6.99
CA GLU A 74 2.85 -20.11 7.76
C GLU A 74 1.86 -19.71 8.88
N SER A 75 1.87 -18.45 9.33
CA SER A 75 1.09 -18.00 10.47
C SER A 75 -0.03 -17.01 10.13
N GLU A 76 0.06 -16.27 9.02
CA GLU A 76 -0.97 -15.31 8.61
C GLU A 76 -1.13 -15.18 7.07
N GLN A 77 -2.26 -14.62 6.65
CA GLN A 77 -2.50 -14.29 5.24
C GLN A 77 -2.00 -12.87 4.95
N ILE A 78 -1.42 -12.65 3.77
CA ILE A 78 -0.88 -11.33 3.41
C ILE A 78 -1.94 -10.22 3.41
N ASN A 79 -3.18 -10.56 3.04
CA ASN A 79 -4.31 -9.63 3.09
C ASN A 79 -4.63 -9.18 4.53
N ASP A 80 -4.54 -10.11 5.50
CA ASP A 80 -4.77 -9.79 6.90
C ASP A 80 -3.63 -8.91 7.45
N PHE A 81 -2.39 -9.21 7.05
CA PHE A 81 -1.23 -8.40 7.40
C PHE A 81 -1.32 -6.96 6.86
N ILE A 82 -1.69 -6.80 5.58
CA ILE A 82 -1.86 -5.49 4.94
C ILE A 82 -3.00 -4.72 5.62
N TYR A 83 -4.11 -5.39 5.92
CA TYR A 83 -5.24 -4.78 6.62
C TYR A 83 -4.84 -4.31 8.03
N ASP A 84 -4.17 -5.14 8.83
CA ASP A 84 -3.68 -4.75 10.15
C ASP A 84 -2.71 -3.58 10.08
N PHE A 85 -1.83 -3.56 9.07
CA PHE A 85 -0.92 -2.43 8.86
C PHE A 85 -1.67 -1.13 8.52
N ILE A 86 -2.78 -1.18 7.79
CA ILE A 86 -3.57 0.03 7.51
C ILE A 86 -4.24 0.56 8.78
N GLU A 87 -4.77 -0.33 9.63
CA GLU A 87 -5.49 0.05 10.85
C GLU A 87 -4.56 0.46 12.00
N ASN A 88 -3.38 -0.17 12.13
CA ASN A 88 -2.51 -0.06 13.30
C ASN A 88 -1.06 0.40 13.00
N GLY A 89 -0.70 0.63 11.73
CA GLY A 89 0.68 0.69 11.21
C GLY A 89 1.53 1.91 11.51
#